data_AF-A0A1N7S4H7-F1
#
_entry.id   AF-A0A1N7S4H7-F1
#
_cell.length_a   1.000
_cell.length_b   1.000
_cell.length_c   1.000
_cell.angle_alpha   90.00
_cell.angle_beta   90.00
_cell.angle_gamma   90.00
#
_symmetry.space_group_name_H-M   'P 1'
#
loop_
_entity.id
_entity.type
_entity.pdbx_description
1 polymer ?
#
loop_
_entity_poly.entity_id
_entity_poly.type
_entity_poly.pdbx_seq_one_letter_code
_entity_poly.pdbx_strand_id
1 'polypeptide(L)'
;MCICHTGERCPCYRDEAEYQAELERIAEASALEHAVLDLLHDATASASPPARRFVAAIRADPRSLDGAAVADVLVGDGGAIWWTRRGEQFTARPDRCAIHLAA
;
A
#
# COMPACT_ATOMS: atom_id res chain seq x y z
N MET A 1 -13.93 18.71 -0.73
CA MET A 1 -13.71 17.42 -1.42
C MET A 1 -13.41 17.74 -2.87
N CYS A 2 -12.14 17.68 -3.28
CA CYS A 2 -11.76 17.83 -4.69
C CYS A 2 -12.03 16.51 -5.43
N ILE A 3 -12.62 16.63 -6.61
CA ILE A 3 -12.97 15.50 -7.47
C ILE A 3 -11.84 15.39 -8.50
N CYS A 4 -10.76 14.71 -8.13
CA CYS A 4 -9.51 14.66 -8.90
C CYS A 4 -9.56 13.76 -10.16
N HIS A 5 -10.72 13.23 -10.52
CA HIS A 5 -10.89 12.19 -11.56
C HIS A 5 -11.15 12.75 -12.97
N THR A 6 -11.29 14.08 -13.13
CA THR A 6 -11.67 14.70 -14.41
C THR A 6 -10.50 14.98 -15.34
N GLY A 7 -9.24 14.83 -14.90
CA GLY A 7 -8.05 15.09 -15.71
C GLY A 7 -7.80 16.57 -16.04
N GLU A 8 -8.68 17.47 -15.63
CA GLU A 8 -8.49 18.91 -15.70
C GLU A 8 -7.91 19.42 -14.37
N ARG A 9 -6.84 20.24 -14.44
CA ARG A 9 -6.07 20.83 -13.33
C ARG A 9 -6.77 20.76 -11.95
N CYS A 10 -6.34 19.83 -11.11
CA CYS A 10 -6.82 19.75 -9.74
C CYS A 10 -6.20 20.87 -8.89
N PRO A 11 -7.00 21.71 -8.21
CA PRO A 11 -6.49 22.85 -7.43
C PRO A 11 -5.70 22.43 -6.17
N CYS A 12 -5.60 21.12 -5.89
CA CYS A 12 -4.73 20.57 -4.86
C CYS A 12 -3.25 20.53 -5.27
N TYR A 13 -2.94 20.60 -6.58
CA TYR A 13 -1.58 20.57 -7.10
C TYR A 13 -1.25 21.91 -7.78
N ARG A 14 -0.01 22.37 -7.62
CA ARG A 14 0.47 23.68 -8.10
C ARG A 14 0.56 23.73 -9.62
N ASP A 15 0.94 22.62 -10.24
CA ASP A 15 1.10 22.49 -11.68
C ASP A 15 0.87 21.06 -12.16
N GLU A 16 0.94 20.87 -13.48
CA GLU A 16 0.75 19.58 -14.14
C GLU A 16 1.87 18.60 -13.82
N ALA A 17 3.11 19.07 -13.62
CA ALA A 17 4.24 18.19 -13.29
C ALA A 17 4.06 17.57 -11.89
N GLU A 18 3.60 18.36 -10.91
CA GLU A 18 3.28 17.86 -9.56
C GLU A 18 2.12 16.86 -9.59
N TYR A 19 1.11 17.10 -10.44
CA TYR A 19 0.00 16.17 -10.62
C TYR A 19 0.44 14.84 -11.25
N GLN A 20 1.28 14.88 -12.30
CA GLN A 20 1.81 13.67 -12.93
C GLN A 20 2.69 12.86 -11.97
N ALA A 21 3.57 13.53 -11.20
CA ALA A 21 4.39 12.88 -10.19
C ALA A 21 3.54 12.21 -9.09
N GLU A 22 2.43 12.84 -8.67
CA GLU A 22 1.46 12.18 -7.78
C GLU A 22 0.81 10.96 -8.42
N LEU A 23 0.37 11.05 -9.68
CA LEU A 23 -0.24 9.90 -10.37
C LEU A 23 0.73 8.71 -10.45
N GLU A 24 2.01 8.98 -10.73
CA GLU A 24 3.07 7.98 -10.70
C GLU A 24 3.23 7.36 -9.30
N ARG A 25 3.30 8.19 -8.25
CA ARG A 25 3.36 7.71 -6.86
C ARG A 25 2.15 6.85 -6.47
N ILE A 26 0.94 7.25 -6.89
CA ILE A 26 -0.29 6.47 -6.65
C ILE A 26 -0.23 5.13 -7.42
N ALA A 27 0.23 5.14 -8.67
CA ALA A 27 0.36 3.92 -9.47
C ALA A 27 1.36 2.94 -8.85
N GLU A 28 2.51 3.43 -8.37
CA GLU A 28 3.51 2.61 -7.68
C GLU A 28 2.99 2.04 -6.36
N ALA A 29 2.35 2.88 -5.53
CA ALA A 29 1.72 2.44 -4.28
C ALA A 29 0.66 1.36 -4.54
N SER A 30 -0.21 1.58 -5.53
CA SER A 30 -1.24 0.61 -5.91
C SER A 30 -0.65 -0.71 -6.42
N ALA A 31 0.39 -0.67 -7.25
CA ALA A 31 1.07 -1.88 -7.70
C ALA A 31 1.68 -2.67 -6.53
N LEU A 32 2.22 -1.96 -5.55
CA LEU A 32 2.77 -2.56 -4.34
C LEU A 32 1.68 -3.17 -3.43
N GLU A 33 0.54 -2.51 -3.28
CA GLU A 33 -0.62 -2.99 -2.53
C GLU A 33 -1.15 -4.32 -3.09
N HIS A 34 -1.37 -4.37 -4.41
CA HIS A 34 -1.79 -5.61 -5.07
C HIS A 34 -0.76 -6.73 -4.91
N ALA A 35 0.53 -6.44 -5.07
CA ALA A 35 1.58 -7.44 -4.89
C ALA A 35 1.64 -8.00 -3.45
N VAL A 36 1.35 -7.17 -2.44
CA VAL A 36 1.26 -7.60 -1.04
C VAL A 36 0.03 -8.48 -0.82
N LEU A 37 -1.13 -8.10 -1.35
CA LEU A 37 -2.36 -8.91 -1.26
C LEU A 37 -2.21 -10.27 -1.93
N ASP A 38 -1.68 -10.30 -3.15
CA ASP A 38 -1.41 -11.53 -3.89
C ASP A 38 -0.52 -12.50 -3.07
N LEU A 39 0.57 -11.97 -2.50
CA LEU A 39 1.46 -12.77 -1.64
C LEU A 39 0.78 -13.25 -0.35
N LEU A 40 -0.10 -12.45 0.25
CA LEU A 40 -0.85 -12.85 1.44
C LEU A 40 -1.84 -13.97 1.14
N HIS A 41 -2.40 -14.01 -0.08
CA HIS A 41 -3.30 -15.06 -0.57
C HIS A 41 -2.56 -16.25 -1.23
N ASP A 42 -1.27 -16.40 -0.94
CA ASP A 42 -0.41 -17.50 -1.43
C ASP A 42 -0.30 -17.60 -2.96
N ALA A 43 -0.41 -16.47 -3.67
CA ALA A 43 -0.03 -16.41 -5.07
C ALA A 43 1.50 -16.46 -5.20
N THR A 44 2.03 -17.36 -6.05
CA THR A 44 3.47 -17.53 -6.30
C THR A 44 4.00 -16.51 -7.32
N ALA A 45 3.66 -15.24 -7.15
CA ALA A 45 4.16 -14.17 -8.02
C ALA A 45 5.62 -13.81 -7.66
N SER A 46 6.39 -13.41 -8.67
CA SER A 46 7.70 -12.77 -8.46
C SER A 46 7.50 -11.41 -7.79
N ALA A 47 7.53 -11.38 -6.47
CA ALA A 47 7.31 -10.15 -5.73
C ALA A 47 8.55 -9.26 -5.63
N SER A 48 8.35 -7.96 -5.56
CA SER A 48 9.41 -7.00 -5.26
C SER A 48 9.92 -7.17 -3.82
N PRO A 49 11.17 -6.80 -3.51
CA PRO A 49 11.66 -6.81 -2.13
C PRO A 49 10.80 -6.00 -1.14
N PRO A 50 10.25 -4.81 -1.50
CA PRO A 50 9.30 -4.10 -0.64
C PRO A 50 8.04 -4.90 -0.31
N ALA A 51 7.41 -5.55 -1.31
CA ALA A 51 6.20 -6.34 -1.09
C ALA A 51 6.44 -7.46 -0.07
N ARG A 52 7.56 -8.20 -0.20
CA ARG A 52 7.95 -9.24 0.75
C ARG A 52 8.13 -8.72 2.18
N ARG A 53 8.70 -7.51 2.36
CA ARG A 53 8.87 -6.90 3.68
C ARG A 53 7.54 -6.57 4.33
N PHE A 54 6.59 -6.01 3.58
CA PHE A 54 5.26 -5.73 4.09
C PHE A 54 4.50 -7.00 4.47
N VAL A 55 4.57 -8.03 3.64
CA VAL A 55 3.97 -9.34 3.95
C VAL A 55 4.57 -9.94 5.21
N ALA A 56 5.91 -9.88 5.36
CA ALA A 56 6.57 -10.35 6.58
C ALA A 56 6.11 -9.55 7.82
N ALA A 57 6.00 -8.23 7.72
CA ALA A 57 5.51 -7.38 8.81
C ALA A 57 4.04 -7.69 9.17
N ILE A 58 3.17 -7.90 8.18
CA ILE A 58 1.76 -8.25 8.39
C ILE A 58 1.66 -9.64 9.03
N ARG A 59 2.35 -10.66 8.49
CA ARG A 59 2.35 -12.04 9.01
C ARG A 59 3.00 -12.16 10.39
N ALA A 60 3.92 -11.27 10.75
CA ALA A 60 4.52 -11.21 12.08
C ALA A 60 3.57 -10.63 13.13
N ASP A 61 2.51 -9.91 12.73
CA ASP A 61 1.50 -9.44 13.66
C ASP A 61 0.68 -10.63 14.19
N PRO A 62 0.66 -10.88 15.52
CA PRO A 62 -0.10 -11.99 16.09
C PRO A 62 -1.58 -11.96 15.74
N ARG A 63 -2.13 -10.78 15.46
CA ARG A 63 -3.54 -10.56 15.11
C ARG A 63 -3.85 -10.98 13.67
N SER A 64 -2.82 -11.20 12.84
CA SER A 64 -2.98 -11.76 11.49
C SER A 64 -3.13 -13.29 11.47
N LEU A 65 -2.75 -13.98 12.57
CA LEU A 65 -2.65 -15.43 12.64
C LEU A 65 -3.97 -16.15 12.95
N ASP A 66 -4.99 -15.44 13.44
CA ASP A 66 -6.29 -16.01 13.83
C ASP A 66 -7.24 -16.32 12.64
N GLY A 67 -6.68 -16.58 11.46
CA GLY A 67 -7.45 -16.92 10.27
C GLY A 67 -8.17 -15.73 9.62
N ALA A 68 -7.79 -14.50 9.98
CA ALA A 68 -8.31 -13.31 9.34
C ALA A 68 -7.61 -13.11 7.99
N ALA A 69 -8.21 -13.67 6.92
CA ALA A 69 -7.79 -13.38 5.56
C ALA A 69 -7.80 -11.85 5.36
N VAL A 70 -6.63 -11.28 5.11
CA VAL A 70 -6.48 -9.86 4.79
C VAL A 70 -7.32 -9.59 3.54
N ALA A 71 -8.22 -8.62 3.62
CA ALA A 71 -9.12 -8.24 2.54
C ALA A 71 -8.53 -7.12 1.70
N ASP A 72 -7.82 -6.20 2.35
CA ASP A 72 -7.30 -5.00 1.71
C ASP A 72 -6.02 -4.52 2.42
N VAL A 73 -5.19 -3.80 1.68
CA VAL A 73 -3.93 -3.23 2.15
C VAL A 73 -3.73 -1.86 1.51
N LEU A 74 -3.29 -0.89 2.31
CA LEU A 74 -2.87 0.44 1.88
C LEU A 74 -1.42 0.62 2.28
N VAL A 75 -0.55 0.94 1.31
CA VAL A 75 0.89 1.08 1.55
C VAL A 75 1.31 2.53 1.34
N GLY A 76 2.09 3.07 2.28
CA GLY A 76 2.72 4.39 2.13
C GLY A 76 4.03 4.48 2.88
N ASP A 77 4.63 5.68 2.89
CA ASP A 77 5.96 5.93 3.46
C ASP A 77 6.09 5.56 4.95
N GLY A 78 4.98 5.59 5.68
CA GLY A 78 4.93 5.28 7.12
C GLY A 78 4.69 3.81 7.47
N GLY A 79 4.50 2.94 6.48
CA GLY A 79 4.16 1.53 6.65
C GLY A 79 2.93 1.11 5.86
N ALA A 80 2.31 0.01 6.27
CA ALA A 80 1.08 -0.49 5.70
C ALA A 80 -0.08 -0.41 6.70
N ILE A 81 -1.25 -0.03 6.22
CA ILE A 81 -2.53 -0.23 6.90
C ILE A 81 -3.18 -1.43 6.22
N TRP A 82 -3.82 -2.31 6.98
CA TRP A 82 -4.48 -3.47 6.39
C TRP A 82 -5.79 -3.77 7.10
N TRP A 83 -6.70 -4.39 6.37
CA TRP A 83 -8.04 -4.73 6.85
C TRP A 83 -8.31 -6.22 6.76
N THR A 84 -9.02 -6.75 7.74
CA THR A 84 -9.57 -8.11 7.68
C THR A 84 -10.86 -8.13 6.88
N ARG A 85 -11.29 -9.32 6.44
CA ARG A 85 -12.65 -9.49 5.86
C ARG A 85 -13.80 -9.11 6.80
N ARG A 86 -13.53 -8.95 8.10
CA ARG A 86 -14.52 -8.47 9.09
C ARG A 86 -14.53 -6.95 9.22
N GLY A 87 -13.65 -6.25 8.50
CA GLY A 87 -13.53 -4.79 8.54
C GLY A 87 -12.65 -4.25 9.66
N GLU A 88 -11.94 -5.10 10.40
CA GLU A 88 -11.00 -4.66 11.43
C GLU A 88 -9.75 -4.10 10.78
N GLN A 89 -9.27 -2.96 11.29
CA GLN A 89 -8.11 -2.25 10.76
C GLN A 89 -6.90 -2.44 11.67
N PHE A 90 -5.75 -2.68 11.04
CA PHE A 90 -4.47 -2.83 11.71
C PHE A 90 -3.38 -2.05 10.98
N THR A 91 -2.22 -1.89 11.63
CA THR A 91 -1.07 -1.23 11.05
C THR A 91 0.16 -2.12 11.18
N ALA A 92 0.86 -2.30 10.07
CA ALA A 92 2.14 -3.00 10.00
C ALA A 92 3.22 -1.98 9.66
N ARG A 93 4.20 -1.83 10.55
CA ARG A 93 5.38 -1.01 10.30
C ARG A 93 6.56 -1.95 10.10
N PRO A 94 7.03 -2.17 8.86
CA PRO A 94 8.33 -2.79 8.68
C PRO A 94 9.37 -1.84 9.32
N ASP A 95 9.95 -2.22 10.45
CA ASP A 95 10.64 -1.34 11.39
C ASP A 95 11.66 -0.36 10.75
N ARG A 96 11.52 0.95 11.06
CA ARG A 96 12.44 2.12 11.02
C ARG A 96 13.45 2.34 9.88
N CYS A 97 13.73 1.40 9.01
CA CYS A 97 14.54 1.62 7.82
C CYS A 97 13.62 2.16 6.73
N ALA A 98 13.60 3.50 6.62
CA ALA A 98 12.88 4.27 5.63
C ALA A 98 12.67 3.49 4.34
N ILE A 99 11.44 3.01 4.14
CA ILE A 99 11.00 2.64 2.81
C ILE A 99 10.81 3.97 2.12
N HIS A 100 11.88 4.46 1.49
CA HIS A 100 11.73 5.46 0.45
C HIS A 100 11.02 4.77 -0.69
N LEU A 101 9.70 4.93 -0.76
CA LEU A 101 9.04 4.97 -2.06
C LEU A 101 9.73 6.14 -2.78
N ALA A 102 10.25 5.89 -3.98
CA ALA A 102 11.01 6.92 -4.68
C ALA A 102 10.14 8.18 -4.80
N ALA A 103 10.70 9.32 -4.40
CA ALA A 103 10.03 10.62 -4.48
C ALA A 103 9.97 11.12 -5.91
#